data_AF-A0A172XCY6-F1
#
_entry.id   AF-A0A172XCY6-F1
#
_cell.length_a   1.000
_cell.length_b   1.000
_cell.length_c   1.000
_cell.angle_alpha   90.00
_cell.angle_beta   90.00
_cell.angle_gamma   90.00
#
_symmetry.space_group_name_H-M   'P 1'
#
loop_
_entity.id
_entity.type
_entity.pdbx_description
1 polymer ?
#
loop_
_entity_poly.entity_id
_entity_poly.type
_entity_poly.pdbx_seq_one_letter_code
_entity_poly.pdbx_strand_id
1 'polypeptide(L)'
;MKFSLKYLVRRLYIKRHRFWEIYMSDEVQSRKSDKSIVNFPILNPEDIDWEYVYGYVKDWIESKYRETLDITIWKIGNNDYYCETKRGSLMNNILDMFYEDYKEMLLQRLEQRVVDKNPEEVVKGLEDVANGVSALEVEDGFEGKESGKQVKVSKKAKSISA
;
A
#
# COMPACT_ATOMS: atom_id res chain seq x y z
N MET A 1 9.81 -24.73 -15.97
CA MET A 1 8.32 -24.60 -15.97
C MET A 1 7.95 -23.14 -16.11
N LYS A 2 6.90 -22.84 -16.88
CA LYS A 2 6.53 -21.50 -17.32
C LYS A 2 5.14 -21.14 -16.78
N PHE A 3 4.97 -19.96 -16.18
CA PHE A 3 3.72 -19.57 -15.51
C PHE A 3 3.58 -18.03 -15.39
N SER A 4 2.37 -17.57 -15.07
CA SER A 4 2.09 -16.14 -14.91
C SER A 4 2.50 -15.62 -13.53
N LEU A 5 2.77 -14.32 -13.41
CA LEU A 5 3.02 -13.70 -12.11
C LEU A 5 1.83 -13.84 -11.15
N LYS A 6 0.60 -13.76 -11.68
CA LYS A 6 -0.63 -14.01 -10.90
C LYS A 6 -0.62 -15.40 -10.27
N TYR A 7 -0.09 -16.41 -10.96
CA TYR A 7 0.05 -17.75 -10.38
C TYR A 7 1.04 -17.76 -9.22
N LEU A 8 2.19 -17.08 -9.36
CA LEU A 8 3.18 -16.94 -8.27
C LEU A 8 2.56 -16.30 -7.02
N VAL A 9 1.92 -15.14 -7.21
CA VAL A 9 1.28 -14.39 -6.12
C VAL A 9 0.21 -15.24 -5.45
N ARG A 10 -0.58 -16.01 -6.21
CA ARG A 10 -1.56 -16.93 -5.62
C ARG A 10 -0.94 -17.97 -4.72
N ARG A 11 0.21 -18.51 -5.10
CA ARG A 11 0.91 -19.52 -4.29
C ARG A 11 1.49 -18.92 -3.00
N LEU A 12 2.01 -17.70 -3.07
CA LEU A 12 2.46 -16.95 -1.90
C LEU A 12 1.29 -16.61 -0.96
N TYR A 13 0.17 -16.13 -1.53
CA TYR A 13 -1.02 -15.72 -0.78
C TYR A 13 -1.70 -16.88 -0.05
N ILE A 14 -1.74 -18.08 -0.64
CA ILE A 14 -2.25 -19.29 0.04
C ILE A 14 -1.48 -19.56 1.34
N LYS A 15 -0.18 -19.26 1.36
CA LYS A 15 0.68 -19.40 2.53
C LYS A 15 0.98 -18.04 3.19
N ARG A 16 0.03 -17.10 3.15
CA ARG A 16 0.24 -15.75 3.69
C ARG A 16 0.56 -15.69 5.18
N HIS A 17 0.22 -16.73 5.94
CA HIS A 17 0.61 -16.86 7.35
C HIS A 17 2.13 -16.76 7.53
N ARG A 18 2.95 -17.16 6.54
CA ARG A 18 4.41 -17.01 6.63
C ARG A 18 4.85 -15.55 6.57
N PHE A 19 4.19 -14.70 5.78
CA PHE A 19 4.46 -13.26 5.81
C PHE A 19 4.14 -12.69 7.20
N TRP A 20 3.03 -13.16 7.80
CA TRP A 20 2.66 -12.76 9.16
C TRP A 20 3.69 -13.21 10.20
N GLU A 21 4.13 -14.47 10.15
CA GLU A 21 5.17 -15.01 11.03
C GLU A 21 6.48 -14.23 10.93
N ILE A 22 6.89 -13.86 9.71
CA ILE A 22 8.09 -13.04 9.50
C ILE A 22 7.90 -11.64 10.08
N TYR A 23 6.77 -11.00 9.79
CA TYR A 23 6.45 -9.69 10.35
C TYR A 23 6.43 -9.72 11.88
N MET A 24 5.88 -10.77 12.48
CA MET A 24 5.82 -10.96 13.93
C MET A 24 7.10 -11.53 14.56
N SER A 25 8.14 -11.80 13.77
CA SER A 25 9.41 -12.30 14.30
C SER A 25 10.07 -11.29 15.22
N ASP A 26 10.79 -11.78 16.24
CA ASP A 26 11.48 -10.94 17.22
C ASP A 26 12.44 -9.93 16.55
N GLU A 27 13.09 -10.34 15.47
CA GLU A 27 14.01 -9.47 14.73
C GLU A 27 13.31 -8.27 14.10
N VAL A 28 12.13 -8.46 13.51
CA VAL A 28 11.33 -7.39 12.93
C VAL A 28 10.68 -6.56 14.05
N GLN A 29 10.09 -7.19 15.05
CA GLN A 29 9.35 -6.48 16.11
C GLN A 29 10.26 -5.73 17.08
N SER A 30 11.50 -6.19 17.31
CA SER A 30 12.47 -5.46 18.16
C SER A 30 12.78 -4.06 17.62
N ARG A 31 12.72 -3.88 16.29
CA ARG A 31 12.90 -2.59 15.60
C ARG A 31 11.80 -1.59 15.93
N LYS A 32 10.63 -2.01 16.42
CA LYS A 32 9.57 -1.10 16.86
C LYS A 32 9.98 -0.22 18.04
N SER A 33 10.91 -0.71 18.86
CA SER A 33 11.44 0.05 20.01
C SER A 33 12.62 0.94 19.63
N ASP A 34 13.09 0.87 18.38
CA ASP A 34 14.19 1.67 17.88
C ASP A 34 13.70 3.10 17.61
N LYS A 35 14.27 4.06 18.35
CA LYS A 35 13.91 5.48 18.24
C LYS A 35 14.24 6.08 16.88
N SER A 36 15.10 5.43 16.08
CA SER A 36 15.42 5.89 14.73
C SER A 36 14.31 5.60 13.72
N ILE A 37 13.43 4.63 14.00
CA ILE A 37 12.39 4.18 13.08
C ILE A 37 11.09 4.93 13.35
N VAL A 38 10.79 5.91 12.48
CA VAL A 38 9.61 6.79 12.64
C VAL A 38 8.32 6.16 12.08
N ASN A 39 8.43 5.24 11.12
CA ASN A 39 7.29 4.71 10.36
C ASN A 39 7.27 3.17 10.32
N PHE A 40 7.30 2.53 11.50
CA PHE A 40 7.14 1.08 11.58
C PHE A 40 5.70 0.69 11.14
N PRO A 41 5.53 -0.19 10.13
CA PRO A 41 4.21 -0.56 9.64
C PRO A 41 3.44 -1.32 10.74
N ILE A 42 2.21 -0.90 11.00
CA ILE A 42 1.29 -1.59 11.92
C ILE A 42 0.36 -2.43 11.03
N LEU A 43 0.61 -3.73 10.98
CA LEU A 43 -0.16 -4.67 10.19
C LEU A 43 -0.98 -5.58 11.10
N ASN A 44 -2.17 -5.92 10.64
CA ASN A 44 -3.00 -7.02 11.13
C ASN A 44 -2.93 -8.20 10.14
N PRO A 45 -3.31 -9.42 10.54
CA PRO A 45 -3.34 -10.58 9.64
C PRO A 45 -4.18 -10.33 8.38
N GLU A 46 -5.23 -9.53 8.49
CA GLU A 46 -6.14 -9.17 7.39
C GLU A 46 -5.50 -8.22 6.38
N ASP A 47 -4.53 -7.40 6.81
CA ASP A 47 -3.83 -6.45 5.95
C ASP A 47 -2.86 -7.15 4.98
N ILE A 48 -2.52 -8.42 5.24
CA ILE A 48 -1.77 -9.28 4.31
C ILE A 48 -2.74 -9.91 3.32
N ASP A 49 -3.46 -9.07 2.59
CA ASP A 49 -4.41 -9.47 1.58
C ASP A 49 -3.72 -9.78 0.23
N TRP A 50 -4.53 -10.02 -0.80
CA TRP A 50 -4.00 -10.29 -2.13
C TRP A 50 -3.21 -9.12 -2.71
N GLU A 51 -3.68 -7.89 -2.50
CA GLU A 51 -3.06 -6.69 -3.05
C GLU A 51 -1.73 -6.41 -2.38
N TYR A 52 -1.64 -6.62 -1.06
CA TYR A 52 -0.40 -6.53 -0.31
C TYR A 52 0.66 -7.50 -0.86
N VAL A 53 0.32 -8.79 -1.01
CA VAL A 53 1.27 -9.80 -1.54
C VAL A 53 1.65 -9.49 -2.99
N TYR A 54 0.70 -9.01 -3.80
CA TYR A 54 0.97 -8.63 -5.18
C TYR A 54 1.92 -7.42 -5.26
N GLY A 55 1.71 -6.42 -4.40
CA GLY A 55 2.58 -5.24 -4.25
C GLY A 55 3.99 -5.64 -3.82
N TYR A 56 4.10 -6.49 -2.80
CA TYR A 56 5.38 -7.05 -2.37
C TYR A 56 6.16 -7.69 -3.52
N VAL A 57 5.52 -8.59 -4.29
CA VAL A 57 6.19 -9.26 -5.41
C VAL A 57 6.63 -8.27 -6.50
N LYS A 58 5.84 -7.24 -6.77
CA LYS A 58 6.23 -6.16 -7.69
C LYS A 58 7.46 -5.41 -7.20
N ASP A 59 7.44 -4.96 -5.95
CA ASP A 59 8.55 -4.23 -5.35
C ASP A 59 9.81 -5.10 -5.34
N TRP A 60 9.67 -6.41 -5.09
CA TRP A 60 10.77 -7.37 -5.16
C TRP A 60 11.37 -7.44 -6.57
N ILE A 61 10.54 -7.52 -7.62
CA ILE A 61 11.00 -7.49 -9.01
C ILE A 61 11.72 -6.17 -9.34
N GLU A 62 11.18 -5.04 -8.85
CA GLU A 62 11.74 -3.70 -9.09
C GLU A 62 13.06 -3.46 -8.34
N SER A 63 13.23 -4.10 -7.17
CA SER A 63 14.45 -4.09 -6.36
C SER A 63 15.63 -4.82 -7.04
N LYS A 64 15.46 -5.26 -8.29
CA LYS A 64 16.46 -5.83 -9.20
C LYS A 64 17.03 -7.20 -8.79
N TYR A 65 16.21 -8.07 -8.20
CA TYR A 65 16.49 -9.51 -8.16
C TYR A 65 16.32 -10.15 -9.55
N ARG A 66 17.13 -9.72 -10.53
CA ARG A 66 16.97 -10.14 -11.93
C ARG A 66 17.49 -11.55 -12.19
N GLU A 67 18.30 -12.10 -11.29
CA GLU A 67 18.92 -13.40 -11.44
C GLU A 67 18.96 -14.13 -10.10
N THR A 68 17.80 -14.47 -9.56
CA THR A 68 17.76 -15.52 -8.54
C THR A 68 18.00 -16.88 -9.20
N LEU A 69 18.68 -17.77 -8.48
CA LEU A 69 19.13 -19.03 -9.07
C LEU A 69 17.98 -19.94 -9.52
N ASP A 70 16.76 -19.74 -9.01
CA ASP A 70 15.63 -20.64 -9.25
C ASP A 70 14.52 -20.10 -10.16
N ILE A 71 14.42 -18.77 -10.34
CA ILE A 71 13.34 -18.15 -11.12
C ILE A 71 13.85 -16.96 -11.95
N THR A 72 13.33 -16.83 -13.17
CA THR A 72 13.52 -15.67 -14.04
C THR A 72 12.17 -15.03 -14.30
N ILE A 73 12.07 -13.70 -14.15
CA ILE A 73 10.84 -12.95 -14.35
C ILE A 73 11.03 -11.94 -15.48
N TRP A 74 10.29 -12.12 -16.56
CA TRP A 74 10.30 -11.27 -17.74
C TRP A 74 9.08 -10.38 -17.77
N LYS A 75 9.26 -9.08 -17.99
CA LYS A 75 8.15 -8.15 -18.22
C LYS A 75 7.60 -8.37 -19.64
N ILE A 76 6.29 -8.58 -19.75
CA ILE A 76 5.57 -8.70 -21.02
C ILE A 76 4.61 -7.53 -21.13
N GLY A 77 4.93 -6.58 -22.01
CA GLY A 77 4.14 -5.37 -22.22
C GLY A 77 4.21 -4.39 -21.05
N ASN A 78 3.16 -3.59 -20.87
CA ASN A 78 3.17 -2.49 -19.90
C ASN A 78 3.03 -2.95 -18.45
N ASN A 79 2.16 -3.94 -18.18
CA ASN A 79 1.75 -4.32 -16.82
C ASN A 79 1.76 -5.82 -16.50
N ASP A 80 2.11 -6.68 -17.46
CA ASP A 80 2.14 -8.12 -17.23
C ASP A 80 3.56 -8.65 -17.12
N TYR A 81 3.69 -9.77 -16.42
CA TYR A 81 4.95 -10.45 -16.17
C TYR A 81 4.76 -11.94 -16.35
N TYR A 82 5.83 -12.56 -16.80
CA TYR A 82 5.92 -13.97 -17.01
C TYR A 82 7.11 -14.55 -16.27
N CYS A 83 6.87 -15.69 -15.62
CA CYS A 83 7.81 -16.35 -14.75
C CYS A 83 8.26 -17.67 -15.38
N GLU A 84 9.55 -17.92 -15.32
CA GLU A 84 10.16 -19.18 -15.74
C GLU A 84 11.06 -19.72 -14.64
N THR A 85 10.78 -20.93 -14.18
CA THR A 85 11.65 -21.67 -13.25
C THR A 85 12.81 -22.31 -14.01
N LYS A 86 13.99 -22.33 -13.38
CA LYS A 86 15.11 -23.13 -13.89
C LYS A 86 14.79 -24.62 -13.80
N ARG A 87 15.50 -25.42 -14.60
CA ARG A 87 15.29 -26.87 -14.65
C ARG A 87 15.69 -27.49 -13.30
N GLY A 88 14.77 -28.25 -12.71
CA GLY A 88 14.99 -28.90 -11.42
C GLY A 88 14.60 -28.05 -10.21
N SER A 89 14.32 -26.75 -10.38
CA SER A 89 13.84 -25.89 -9.31
C SER A 89 12.44 -26.30 -8.85
N LEU A 90 12.26 -26.43 -7.54
CA LEU A 90 10.98 -26.75 -6.93
C LEU A 90 10.22 -25.46 -6.61
N MET A 91 8.91 -25.47 -6.82
CA MET A 91 8.06 -24.31 -6.51
C MET A 91 8.18 -23.92 -5.03
N ASN A 92 8.35 -24.88 -4.12
CA ASN A 92 8.50 -24.58 -2.69
C ASN A 92 9.77 -23.78 -2.42
N ASN A 93 10.91 -24.15 -3.00
CA ASN A 93 12.18 -23.42 -2.83
C ASN A 93 12.06 -21.97 -3.32
N ILE A 94 11.35 -21.77 -4.44
CA ILE A 94 11.09 -20.43 -4.96
C ILE A 94 10.25 -19.63 -3.95
N LEU A 95 9.19 -20.22 -3.41
CA LEU A 95 8.37 -19.55 -2.40
C LEU A 95 9.19 -19.24 -1.14
N ASP A 96 10.03 -20.17 -0.66
CA ASP A 96 10.93 -19.97 0.48
C ASP A 96 11.86 -18.77 0.26
N MET A 97 12.46 -18.64 -0.91
CA MET A 97 13.27 -17.47 -1.29
C MET A 97 12.48 -16.16 -1.16
N PHE A 98 11.23 -16.10 -1.66
CA PHE A 98 10.38 -14.91 -1.49
C PHE A 98 10.06 -14.62 -0.02
N TYR A 99 10.02 -15.62 0.86
CA TYR A 99 9.78 -15.40 2.29
C TYR A 99 11.05 -14.90 3.00
N GLU A 100 12.22 -15.45 2.67
CA GLU A 100 13.49 -14.95 3.20
C GLU A 100 13.72 -13.48 2.80
N ASP A 101 13.56 -13.17 1.51
CA ASP A 101 13.75 -11.81 1.00
C ASP A 101 12.70 -10.83 1.53
N TYR A 102 11.51 -11.31 1.91
CA TYR A 102 10.46 -10.44 2.47
C TYR A 102 10.94 -9.77 3.75
N LYS A 103 11.65 -10.51 4.60
CA LYS A 103 12.22 -9.98 5.84
C LYS A 103 13.24 -8.88 5.54
N GLU A 104 14.18 -9.14 4.62
CA GLU A 104 15.21 -8.18 4.24
C GLU A 104 14.60 -6.91 3.64
N MET A 105 13.64 -7.06 2.72
CA MET A 105 12.94 -5.94 2.11
C MET A 105 12.14 -5.12 3.14
N LEU A 106 11.52 -5.79 4.12
CA LEU A 106 10.80 -5.13 5.19
C LEU A 106 11.77 -4.29 6.04
N LEU A 107 12.89 -4.87 6.47
CA LEU A 107 13.91 -4.19 7.27
C LEU A 107 14.55 -3.02 6.49
N GLN A 108 14.89 -3.23 5.22
CA GLN A 108 15.47 -2.19 4.36
C GLN A 108 14.53 -0.98 4.22
N ARG A 109 13.20 -1.20 4.12
CA ARG A 109 12.22 -0.10 4.09
C ARG A 109 12.15 0.68 5.40
N LEU A 110 12.39 0.01 6.54
CA LEU A 110 12.47 0.69 7.82
C LEU A 110 13.70 1.60 7.87
N GLU A 111 14.85 1.11 7.41
CA GLU A 111 16.13 1.84 7.42
C GLU A 111 16.15 3.02 6.44
N GLN A 112 15.67 2.86 5.21
CA GLN A 112 15.67 3.94 4.21
C GLN A 112 14.84 5.16 4.62
N ARG A 113 13.79 4.97 5.44
CA ARG A 113 12.97 6.07 5.95
C ARG A 113 13.61 6.88 7.08
N VAL A 114 14.76 6.42 7.61
CA VAL A 114 15.51 7.12 8.68
C VAL A 114 16.45 8.19 8.13
N VAL A 115 16.86 8.11 6.86
CA VAL A 115 18.01 8.90 6.36
C VAL A 115 17.66 10.34 5.95
N ASP A 116 16.40 10.69 5.74
CA ASP A 116 16.01 12.06 5.38
C ASP A 116 15.09 12.67 6.44
N LYS A 117 15.68 13.33 7.44
CA LYS A 117 15.19 14.58 8.04
C LYS A 117 16.19 15.07 9.09
N ASN A 118 17.02 16.01 8.68
CA ASN A 118 17.58 17.01 9.59
C ASN A 118 16.40 17.89 10.10
N PRO A 119 16.07 17.91 11.41
CA PRO A 119 14.96 18.73 11.92
C PRO A 119 15.50 20.08 12.38
N GLU A 120 15.89 20.94 11.46
CA GLU A 120 16.33 22.30 11.76
C GLU A 120 15.57 23.35 10.95
N GLU A 121 14.25 23.19 10.76
CA GLU A 121 13.42 24.30 10.24
C GLU A 121 11.91 24.15 10.48
N VAL A 122 11.45 23.89 11.71
CA VAL A 122 10.01 24.07 12.05
C VAL A 122 9.86 24.62 13.48
N VAL A 123 10.48 25.77 13.75
CA VAL A 123 10.17 26.59 14.94
C VAL A 123 10.00 28.04 14.48
N LYS A 124 9.01 28.31 13.62
CA LYS A 124 8.49 29.67 13.38
C LYS A 124 7.21 29.62 12.55
N GLY A 125 6.06 29.45 13.19
CA GLY A 125 4.80 29.54 12.44
C GLY A 125 3.50 29.31 13.21
N LEU A 126 3.56 29.14 14.55
CA LEU A 126 2.37 28.82 15.34
C LEU A 126 2.07 29.82 16.48
N GLU A 127 2.75 30.96 16.54
CA GLU A 127 2.56 31.95 17.60
C GLU A 127 1.83 33.24 17.16
N ASP A 128 1.55 33.45 15.86
CA ASP A 128 0.98 34.71 15.36
C ASP A 128 -0.54 34.69 15.05
N VAL A 129 -1.32 33.73 15.56
CA VAL A 129 -2.80 33.73 15.42
C VAL A 129 -3.50 33.62 16.77
N ALA A 130 -2.90 34.20 17.81
CA ALA A 130 -3.48 34.22 19.15
C ALA A 130 -3.30 35.57 19.86
N ASN A 131 -3.50 36.70 19.16
CA ASN A 131 -3.86 37.97 19.79
C ASN A 131 -4.27 39.02 18.76
N GLY A 132 -5.54 39.44 18.77
CA GLY A 132 -6.02 40.51 17.86
C GLY A 132 -7.53 40.69 17.79
N VAL A 133 -8.20 40.69 18.95
CA VAL A 133 -9.48 41.37 19.25
C VAL A 133 -9.48 42.75 18.52
N SER A 134 -10.49 43.29 17.82
CA SER A 134 -11.96 43.26 17.95
C SER A 134 -12.59 44.22 16.91
N ALA A 135 -13.89 43.99 16.66
CA ALA A 135 -14.95 44.98 16.43
C ALA A 135 -14.98 45.80 15.12
N LEU A 136 -16.03 45.57 14.32
CA LEU A 136 -17.07 46.58 14.08
C LEU A 136 -18.32 45.91 13.52
N GLU A 137 -19.43 46.07 14.24
CA GLU A 137 -20.79 45.77 13.84
C GLU A 137 -21.25 46.72 12.72
N VAL A 138 -22.25 46.31 11.93
CA VAL A 138 -23.56 46.98 11.81
C VAL A 138 -24.45 46.18 10.83
N GLU A 139 -25.71 46.08 11.25
CA GLU A 139 -26.93 45.44 10.72
C GLU A 139 -27.26 45.84 9.25
N ASP A 140 -28.21 45.27 8.51
CA ASP A 140 -29.58 44.83 8.79
C ASP A 140 -30.16 44.17 7.51
N GLY A 141 -31.27 43.43 7.59
CA GLY A 141 -32.09 43.12 6.42
C GLY A 141 -32.75 41.74 6.38
N PHE A 142 -33.75 41.52 7.24
CA PHE A 142 -34.68 40.39 7.26
C PHE A 142 -35.73 40.45 6.11
N GLU A 143 -36.20 39.28 5.64
CA GLU A 143 -37.50 38.91 5.03
C GLU A 143 -37.30 38.03 3.78
N GLY A 144 -37.98 36.90 3.56
CA GLY A 144 -39.13 36.31 4.22
C GLY A 144 -39.41 34.92 3.59
N LYS A 145 -40.31 34.19 4.26
CA LYS A 145 -40.86 32.85 3.96
C LYS A 145 -41.59 32.85 2.59
N GLU A 146 -42.07 31.78 1.95
CA GLU A 146 -42.56 30.47 2.37
C GLU A 146 -42.93 29.65 1.10
N SER A 147 -42.97 28.32 1.25
CA SER A 147 -43.95 27.36 0.68
C SER A 147 -44.18 27.21 -0.85
N GLY A 148 -44.21 25.95 -1.32
CA GLY A 148 -44.72 25.68 -2.68
C GLY A 148 -44.61 24.26 -3.28
N LYS A 149 -44.89 23.21 -2.51
CA LYS A 149 -45.56 21.93 -2.91
C LYS A 149 -45.54 21.46 -4.41
N GLN A 150 -44.72 20.43 -4.68
CA GLN A 150 -45.07 19.07 -5.19
C GLN A 150 -45.80 18.83 -6.55
N VAL A 151 -45.51 17.66 -7.16
CA VAL A 151 -46.31 16.82 -8.12
C VAL A 151 -45.98 17.04 -9.63
N LYS A 152 -45.79 16.08 -10.57
CA LYS A 152 -45.82 14.60 -10.70
C LYS A 152 -45.05 14.18 -11.99
N VAL A 153 -44.36 13.04 -11.91
CA VAL A 153 -44.42 11.83 -12.78
C VAL A 153 -44.75 11.97 -14.29
N SER A 154 -43.91 11.33 -15.16
CA SER A 154 -44.27 10.25 -16.12
C SER A 154 -43.02 9.73 -16.87
N LYS A 155 -42.53 8.51 -16.59
CA LYS A 155 -42.77 7.23 -17.29
C LYS A 155 -42.26 7.13 -18.75
N LYS A 156 -41.11 6.44 -18.88
CA LYS A 156 -40.83 5.22 -19.68
C LYS A 156 -41.10 5.24 -21.20
N ALA A 157 -40.05 4.98 -22.00
CA ALA A 157 -40.09 4.01 -23.08
C ALA A 157 -38.69 3.45 -23.39
N LYS A 158 -38.68 2.17 -23.76
CA LYS A 158 -37.58 1.26 -24.04
C LYS A 158 -37.61 1.00 -25.54
N SER A 159 -36.47 1.02 -26.24
CA SER A 159 -36.35 0.39 -27.56
C SER A 159 -34.95 -0.19 -27.72
N ILE A 160 -34.92 -1.47 -28.08
CA ILE A 160 -33.76 -2.30 -28.42
C ILE A 160 -33.72 -2.42 -29.96
N SER A 161 -32.50 -2.51 -30.50
CA SER A 161 -32.03 -3.06 -31.79
C SER A 161 -32.88 -3.03 -33.06
N ALA A 162 -32.23 -2.64 -34.16
CA ALA A 162 -31.97 -3.50 -35.32
C ALA A 162 -30.60 -3.13 -35.90
#